data_AF-A0A0U0TMT0-F1
#
_entry.id   AF-A0A0U0TMT0-F1
#
_cell.length_a   1.000
_cell.length_b   1.000
_cell.length_c   1.000
_cell.angle_alpha   90.00
_cell.angle_beta   90.00
_cell.angle_gamma   90.00
#
_symmetry.space_group_name_H-M   'P 1'
#
loop_
_entity.id
_entity.type
_entity.pdbx_description
1 polymer ?
#
loop_
_entity_poly.entity_id
_entity_poly.type
_entity_poly.pdbx_seq_one_letter_code
_entity_poly.pdbx_strand_id
1 'polypeptide(L)'
;MAEVTPTVTALRQRAAEVVEAELLRLDNRLPGLQSVQREEVARTVRRVVDKLLHAPTVRIKQLASAPGGDSYAEALRELFELDQTAVDAVATAGELPVVPSGFDAESRRGGGDMQSSPKRSPSN
;
A
#
# COMPACT_ATOMS: atom_id res chain seq x y z
N MET A 1 8.83 14.30 10.28
CA MET A 1 9.34 12.93 10.39
C MET A 1 9.53 12.43 8.99
N ALA A 2 10.72 11.91 8.65
CA ALA A 2 11.01 11.39 7.32
C ALA A 2 10.07 10.22 7.00
N GLU A 3 9.27 10.32 5.95
CA GLU A 3 8.44 9.20 5.53
C GLU A 3 9.30 8.19 4.73
N VAL A 4 9.82 7.17 5.42
CA VAL A 4 10.65 6.11 4.79
C VAL A 4 9.83 4.98 4.19
N THR A 5 8.51 4.98 4.42
CA THR A 5 7.61 3.94 3.91
C THR A 5 7.68 3.81 2.37
N PRO A 6 7.64 4.90 1.58
CA PRO A 6 7.76 4.80 0.13
C PRO A 6 9.10 4.20 -0.32
N THR A 7 10.19 4.54 0.37
CA THR A 7 11.54 4.03 0.07
C THR A 7 11.63 2.52 0.34
N VAL A 8 11.06 2.06 1.46
CA VAL A 8 11.02 0.62 1.81
C VAL A 8 10.19 -0.18 0.81
N THR A 9 9.09 0.37 0.35
CA THR A 9 8.23 -0.28 -0.64
C THR A 9 8.92 -0.33 -2.01
N ALA A 10 9.55 0.76 -2.46
CA ALA A 10 10.33 0.79 -3.69
C ALA A 10 11.46 -0.26 -3.68
N LEU A 11 12.14 -0.43 -2.54
CA LEU A 11 13.16 -1.47 -2.36
C LEU A 11 12.58 -2.89 -2.52
N ARG A 12 11.41 -3.15 -1.92
CA ARG A 12 10.73 -4.45 -2.04
C ARG A 12 10.30 -4.73 -3.47
N GLN A 13 9.82 -3.71 -4.18
CA GLN A 13 9.45 -3.83 -5.58
C GLN A 13 10.66 -4.15 -6.46
N ARG A 14 11.77 -3.41 -6.34
CA ARG A 14 13.02 -3.71 -7.05
C ARG A 14 13.49 -5.15 -6.82
N ALA A 15 13.42 -5.62 -5.58
CA ALA A 15 13.81 -6.99 -5.27
C ALA A 15 12.89 -8.03 -5.93
N ALA A 16 11.59 -7.78 -6.00
CA ALA A 16 10.64 -8.65 -6.72
C ALA A 16 10.95 -8.70 -8.23
N GLU A 17 11.27 -7.56 -8.83
CA GLU A 17 11.66 -7.47 -10.26
C GLU A 17 12.94 -8.29 -10.54
N VAL A 18 13.94 -8.20 -9.67
CA VAL A 18 15.17 -9.00 -9.77
C VAL A 18 14.85 -10.49 -9.68
N VAL A 19 14.03 -10.90 -8.70
CA VAL A 19 13.64 -12.31 -8.56
C VAL A 19 12.95 -12.83 -9.82
N GLU A 20 12.02 -12.06 -10.38
CA GLU A 20 11.30 -12.46 -11.60
C GLU A 20 12.25 -12.60 -12.80
N ALA A 21 13.18 -11.65 -12.96
CA ALA A 21 14.20 -11.71 -14.01
C ALA A 21 15.09 -12.96 -13.89
N GLU A 22 15.48 -13.36 -12.66
CA GLU A 22 16.28 -14.56 -12.46
C GLU A 22 15.48 -15.85 -12.71
N LEU A 23 14.21 -15.90 -12.34
CA LEU A 23 13.34 -17.05 -12.62
C LEU A 23 13.15 -17.23 -14.13
N LEU A 24 12.96 -16.14 -14.87
CA LEU A 24 12.90 -16.18 -16.34
C LEU A 24 14.22 -16.68 -16.96
N ARG A 25 15.38 -16.26 -16.42
CA ARG A 25 16.68 -16.78 -16.87
C ARG A 25 16.83 -18.27 -16.57
N LEU A 26 16.36 -18.74 -15.42
CA LEU A 26 16.34 -20.15 -15.07
C LEU A 26 15.49 -20.95 -16.07
N ASP A 27 14.32 -20.42 -16.44
CA ASP A 27 13.43 -21.06 -17.39
C ASP A 27 14.06 -21.24 -18.76
N ASN A 28 14.75 -20.21 -19.26
CA ASN A 28 15.49 -20.27 -20.53
C ASN A 28 16.68 -21.23 -20.47
N ARG A 29 17.38 -21.31 -19.32
CA ARG A 29 18.55 -22.18 -19.16
C ARG A 29 18.18 -23.65 -18.97
N LEU A 30 17.02 -23.92 -18.37
CA LEU A 30 16.56 -25.27 -18.02
C LEU A 30 15.14 -25.52 -18.58
N PRO A 31 14.98 -25.62 -19.90
CA PRO A 31 13.66 -25.84 -20.51
C PRO A 31 13.03 -27.18 -20.11
N GLY A 32 13.83 -28.18 -19.70
CA GLY A 32 13.34 -29.49 -19.25
C GLY A 32 12.95 -29.59 -17.76
N LEU A 33 13.11 -28.52 -16.97
CA LEU A 33 12.75 -28.54 -15.56
C LEU A 33 11.23 -28.67 -15.37
N GLN A 34 10.78 -29.50 -14.43
CA GLN A 34 9.35 -29.71 -14.21
C GLN A 34 8.73 -28.48 -13.54
N SER A 35 7.45 -28.19 -13.84
CA SER A 35 6.74 -27.02 -13.28
C SER A 35 6.76 -27.01 -11.75
N VAL A 36 6.53 -28.16 -11.11
CA VAL A 36 6.58 -28.31 -9.64
C VAL A 36 7.96 -27.93 -9.08
N GLN A 37 9.04 -28.29 -9.77
CA GLN A 37 10.40 -27.94 -9.35
C GLN A 37 10.67 -26.44 -9.53
N ARG A 38 10.19 -25.84 -10.63
CA ARG A 38 10.27 -24.38 -10.85
C ARG A 38 9.57 -23.61 -9.75
N GLU A 39 8.35 -24.04 -9.37
CA GLU A 39 7.60 -23.43 -8.28
C GLU A 39 8.33 -23.53 -6.93
N GLU A 40 8.95 -24.68 -6.62
CA GLU A 40 9.74 -24.83 -5.39
C GLU A 40 10.97 -23.93 -5.36
N VAL A 41 11.65 -23.77 -6.50
CA VAL A 41 12.77 -22.83 -6.63
C VAL A 41 12.26 -21.40 -6.44
N ALA A 42 11.18 -21.01 -7.12
CA ALA A 42 10.58 -19.68 -6.98
C ALA A 42 10.17 -19.38 -5.52
N ARG A 43 9.49 -20.32 -4.85
CA ARG A 43 9.16 -20.22 -3.42
C ARG A 43 10.39 -20.06 -2.55
N THR A 44 11.45 -20.81 -2.84
CA THR A 44 12.69 -20.75 -2.05
C THR A 44 13.41 -19.43 -2.23
N VAL A 45 13.56 -18.95 -3.47
CA VAL A 45 14.17 -17.65 -3.76
C VAL A 45 13.38 -16.51 -3.11
N ARG A 46 12.05 -16.50 -3.25
CA ARG A 46 11.18 -15.49 -2.60
C ARG A 46 11.37 -15.49 -1.08
N ARG A 47 11.36 -16.66 -0.44
CA ARG A 47 11.62 -16.78 1.01
C ARG A 47 13.00 -16.28 1.43
N VAL A 48 14.04 -16.52 0.61
CA VAL A 48 15.39 -16.01 0.88
C VAL A 48 15.39 -14.49 0.82
N VAL A 49 14.82 -13.91 -0.23
CA VAL A 49 14.73 -12.44 -0.39
C VAL A 49 13.91 -11.82 0.74
N ASP A 50 12.77 -12.40 1.11
CA ASP A 50 11.95 -11.92 2.22
C ASP A 50 12.73 -11.89 3.54
N LYS A 51 13.49 -12.95 3.84
CA LYS A 51 14.34 -13.02 5.03
C LYS A 51 15.47 -12.00 5.00
N LEU A 52 16.12 -11.82 3.85
CA LEU A 52 17.18 -10.82 3.69
C LEU A 52 16.67 -9.39 3.83
N LEU A 53 15.48 -9.09 3.31
CA LEU A 53 14.88 -7.75 3.39
C LEU A 53 14.18 -7.47 4.72
N HIS A 54 13.89 -8.48 5.54
CA HIS A 54 13.24 -8.26 6.83
C HIS A 54 14.06 -7.36 7.77
N ALA A 55 15.30 -7.74 8.09
CA ALA A 55 16.13 -6.99 9.03
C ALA A 55 16.46 -5.56 8.55
N PRO A 56 16.88 -5.32 7.29
CA PRO A 56 17.11 -3.98 6.77
C PRO A 56 15.86 -3.10 6.82
N THR A 57 14.70 -3.61 6.39
CA THR A 57 13.46 -2.80 6.36
C THR A 57 12.96 -2.42 7.75
N VAL A 58 13.14 -3.28 8.74
CA VAL A 58 12.86 -2.95 10.15
C VAL A 58 13.84 -1.89 10.66
N ARG A 59 15.14 -2.03 10.36
CA ARG A 59 16.17 -1.09 10.81
C ARG A 59 15.97 0.30 10.20
N ILE A 60 15.52 0.37 8.94
CA ILE A 60 15.21 1.63 8.26
C ILE A 60 14.09 2.39 8.98
N LYS A 61 12.99 1.72 9.33
CA LYS A 61 11.87 2.34 10.07
C LYS A 61 12.30 2.88 11.44
N GLN A 62 13.17 2.14 12.14
CA GLN A 62 13.72 2.59 13.42
C GLN A 62 14.59 3.84 13.27
N LEU A 63 15.47 3.88 12.27
CA LEU A 63 16.38 5.01 12.05
C LEU A 63 15.67 6.26 11.52
N ALA A 64 14.63 6.09 10.72
CA ALA A 64 13.75 7.19 10.28
C ALA A 64 13.02 7.89 11.44
N SER A 65 12.84 7.16 12.55
CA SER A 65 12.20 7.68 13.76
C SER A 65 13.20 8.42 14.67
N ALA A 66 14.50 8.43 14.33
CA ALA A 66 15.55 9.13 15.06
C ALA A 66 15.78 10.55 14.49
N PRO A 67 16.37 11.48 15.28
CA PRO A 67 16.80 12.78 14.77
C PRO A 67 17.78 12.61 13.60
N GLY A 68 17.49 13.19 12.43
CA GLY A 68 18.31 13.05 11.21
C GLY A 68 17.84 11.97 10.23
N GLY A 69 16.64 11.41 10.41
CA GLY A 69 16.07 10.38 9.53
C GLY A 69 15.97 10.74 8.04
N ASP A 70 15.87 12.03 7.68
CA ASP A 70 15.78 12.48 6.28
C ASP A 70 17.07 12.17 5.50
N SER A 71 18.24 12.42 6.10
CA SER A 71 19.55 12.09 5.50
C SER A 71 19.74 10.58 5.33
N TYR A 72 19.17 9.79 6.26
CA TYR A 72 19.21 8.33 6.15
C TYR A 72 18.33 7.82 5.01
N ALA A 73 17.17 8.45 4.76
CA ALA A 73 16.32 8.12 3.62
C ALA A 73 17.01 8.40 2.27
N GLU A 74 17.72 9.52 2.16
CA GLU A 74 18.53 9.86 0.97
C GLU A 74 19.65 8.84 0.73
N ALA A 75 20.43 8.48 1.76
CA ALA A 75 21.50 7.50 1.63
C ALA A 75 21.01 6.12 1.17
N LEU A 76 19.79 5.71 1.57
CA LEU A 76 19.19 4.46 1.10
C LEU A 76 18.78 4.52 -0.37
N ARG A 77 18.25 5.67 -0.83
CA ARG A 77 17.91 5.85 -2.24
C ARG A 77 19.14 5.70 -3.12
N GLU A 78 20.26 6.27 -2.71
CA GLU A 78 21.54 6.11 -3.42
C GLU A 78 22.08 4.68 -3.33
N LEU A 79 22.19 4.09 -2.13
CA LEU A 79 22.77 2.76 -1.93
C LEU A 79 22.02 1.66 -2.69
N PHE A 80 20.71 1.83 -2.86
CA PHE A 80 19.86 0.88 -3.56
C PHE A 80 19.45 1.33 -4.96
N GLU A 81 20.06 2.38 -5.50
CA GLU A 81 19.77 2.94 -6.84
C GLU A 81 18.25 3.01 -7.11
N LEU A 82 17.49 3.48 -6.12
CA LEU A 82 16.03 3.53 -6.23
C LEU A 82 15.65 4.73 -7.10
N ASP A 83 14.92 4.46 -8.19
CA ASP A 83 14.39 5.52 -9.05
C ASP A 83 13.45 6.42 -8.25
N GLN A 84 13.74 7.73 -8.26
CA GLN A 84 12.93 8.73 -7.57
C GLN A 84 11.47 8.69 -8.05
N THR A 85 11.24 8.39 -9.34
CA THR A 85 9.91 8.22 -9.93
C THR A 85 9.16 7.05 -9.29
N ALA A 86 9.85 5.94 -8.99
CA ALA A 86 9.26 4.78 -8.34
C ALA A 86 8.93 5.06 -6.87
N VAL A 87 9.78 5.83 -6.18
CA VAL A 87 9.52 6.27 -4.80
C VAL A 87 8.31 7.20 -4.74
N ASP A 88 8.23 8.17 -5.66
CA ASP A 88 7.14 9.15 -5.71
C ASP A 88 5.80 8.51 -6.12
N ALA A 89 5.82 7.53 -7.03
CA ALA A 89 4.64 6.76 -7.42
C ALA A 89 4.05 5.97 -6.24
N VAL A 90 4.90 5.43 -5.36
CA VAL A 90 4.45 4.73 -4.15
C VAL A 90 3.92 5.71 -3.10
N ALA A 91 4.58 6.86 -2.92
CA ALA A 91 4.13 7.88 -1.97
C ALA A 91 2.73 8.39 -2.34
N THR A 92 2.51 8.70 -3.62
CA THR A 92 1.21 9.15 -4.14
C THR A 92 0.13 8.05 -4.12
N ALA A 93 0.50 6.78 -4.29
CA ALA A 93 -0.44 5.66 -4.16
C ALA A 93 -0.94 5.41 -2.72
N GLY A 94 -0.21 5.91 -1.71
CA GLY A 94 -0.62 5.85 -0.29
C GLY A 94 -1.65 6.93 0.09
N GLU A 95 -1.68 8.05 -0.62
CA GLU A 95 -2.69 9.11 -0.49
C GLU A 95 -3.89 8.82 -1.40
N LEU A 96 -4.72 7.85 -1.01
CA LEU A 96 -6.05 7.77 -1.62
C LEU A 96 -6.84 9.04 -1.25
N PRO A 97 -7.47 9.73 -2.22
CA PRO A 97 -8.26 10.91 -1.92
C PRO A 97 -9.42 10.50 -1.01
N VAL A 98 -9.48 11.10 0.18
CA VAL A 98 -10.67 11.05 1.03
C VAL A 98 -11.76 11.76 0.24
N VAL A 99 -12.58 10.98 -0.48
CA VAL A 99 -13.85 11.46 -1.00
C VAL A 99 -14.69 11.85 0.20
N PRO A 100 -15.03 13.15 0.41
CA PRO A 100 -15.97 13.50 1.45
C PRO A 100 -17.32 12.92 1.03
N SER A 101 -17.72 11.84 1.70
CA SER A 101 -19.06 11.27 1.57
C SER A 101 -20.05 12.31 2.09
N GLY A 102 -20.64 13.09 1.17
CA GLY A 102 -21.64 14.12 1.44
C GLY A 102 -22.97 13.51 1.88
N PHE A 103 -23.00 12.86 3.04
CA PHE A 103 -24.18 12.28 3.65
C PHE A 103 -24.59 13.01 4.93
N ASP A 104 -24.62 14.34 4.92
CA ASP A 104 -25.12 15.14 6.04
C ASP A 104 -25.85 16.41 5.57
N ALA A 105 -26.96 16.28 4.82
CA ALA A 105 -27.82 17.43 4.56
C ALA A 105 -29.24 17.11 4.05
N GLU A 106 -30.07 16.29 4.74
CA GLU A 106 -31.53 16.50 4.65
C GLU A 106 -32.34 15.82 5.77
N SER A 107 -32.28 16.35 6.98
CA SER A 107 -33.36 16.16 7.97
C SER A 107 -33.25 17.23 9.05
N ARG A 108 -33.75 18.44 8.76
CA ARG A 108 -34.28 19.39 9.76
C ARG A 108 -34.65 20.72 9.08
N ARG A 109 -35.96 20.99 9.04
CA ARG A 109 -36.72 22.28 9.04
C ARG A 109 -37.93 22.07 8.11
N GLY A 110 -39.16 21.93 8.58
CA GLY A 110 -40.00 22.86 9.35
C GLY A 110 -41.35 22.86 8.59
N GLY A 111 -42.50 22.52 9.16
CA GLY A 111 -43.25 23.30 10.14
C GLY A 111 -44.18 24.30 9.41
N GLY A 112 -45.50 24.05 9.39
CA GLY A 112 -46.48 25.02 8.89
C GLY A 112 -47.89 24.46 8.63
N ASP A 113 -48.82 24.85 9.50
CA ASP A 113 -50.24 24.49 9.63
C ASP A 113 -51.16 24.77 8.41
N MET A 114 -52.26 24.01 8.29
CA MET A 114 -53.58 24.57 7.90
C MET A 114 -54.77 23.61 8.18
N GLN A 115 -55.51 23.91 9.24
CA GLN A 115 -56.98 24.05 9.31
C GLN A 115 -57.96 22.87 9.03
N SER A 116 -58.75 22.59 10.08
CA SER A 116 -60.24 22.55 10.10
C SER A 116 -61.00 21.27 9.69
N SER A 117 -61.41 20.49 10.72
CA SER A 117 -62.75 19.91 11.09
C SER A 117 -63.87 19.71 10.03
N PRO A 118 -64.95 18.89 10.25
CA PRO A 118 -65.42 18.26 11.52
C PRO A 118 -66.04 16.83 11.47
N LYS A 119 -66.22 16.27 12.68
CA LYS A 119 -67.33 15.44 13.22
C LYS A 119 -67.79 14.15 12.50
N ARG A 120 -67.67 13.02 13.23
CA ARG A 120 -68.80 12.25 13.82
C ARG A 120 -68.26 11.31 14.92
N SER A 121 -68.79 11.46 16.13
CA SER A 121 -68.70 10.51 17.25
C SER A 121 -69.87 9.49 17.15
N PRO A 122 -70.09 8.60 18.14
CA PRO A 122 -69.43 7.31 18.32
C PRO A 122 -70.46 6.16 18.59
N SER A 123 -69.95 4.98 19.02
CA SER A 123 -70.67 3.84 19.65
C SER A 123 -71.63 3.09 18.73
N ASN A 124 -71.69 1.76 18.72
CA ASN A 124 -71.60 0.78 19.81
C ASN A 124 -71.17 -0.58 19.23
#